data_AF-A0A3D4NE49-F1
#
_entry.id   AF-A0A3D4NE49-F1
#
_cell.length_a   1.000
_cell.length_b   1.000
_cell.length_c   1.000
_cell.angle_alpha   90.00
_cell.angle_beta   90.00
_cell.angle_gamma   90.00
#
_symmetry.space_group_name_H-M   'P 1'
#
loop_
_entity.id
_entity.type
_entity.pdbx_description
1 polymer ?
#
loop_
_entity_poly.entity_id
_entity_poly.type
_entity_poly.pdbx_seq_one_letter_code
_entity_poly.pdbx_strand_id
1 'polypeptide(L)'
;MTIAELGVIGQLIQGLASIIVLITAFVAVRQLRISATTDLFHRFNDPVARGHRRYVYHNCKSLVIDSGIVSKFEKDKDILEHLEAVSNSLDWAGLLVKRGLLNKKDAIDLYGDSLIRAWVILRPWIGYTRGRRRSSPSWLWNHFEWLQSEAAKDSRFHSWIHDGVPIYTPDAIITIDYLTSRVISEDPIA
;
A
#
# COMPACT_ATOMS: atom_id res chain seq x y z
N MET A 1 51.77 -13.85 -34.01
CA MET A 1 50.80 -13.83 -32.90
C MET A 1 50.60 -15.26 -32.43
N THR A 2 50.88 -15.56 -31.17
CA THR A 2 50.80 -16.93 -30.64
C THR A 2 49.37 -17.28 -30.21
N ILE A 3 49.04 -18.58 -30.14
CA ILE A 3 47.74 -19.06 -29.64
C ILE A 3 47.46 -18.52 -28.23
N ALA A 4 48.51 -18.34 -27.41
CA ALA A 4 48.41 -17.76 -26.08
C ALA A 4 47.97 -16.29 -26.10
N GLU A 5 48.53 -15.47 -27.00
CA GLU A 5 48.15 -14.06 -27.18
C GLU A 5 46.69 -13.90 -27.60
N LEU A 6 46.21 -14.76 -28.49
CA LEU A 6 44.80 -14.83 -28.89
C LEU A 6 43.88 -15.18 -27.71
N GLY A 7 44.30 -16.11 -26.84
CA GLY A 7 43.56 -16.50 -25.65
C GLY A 7 43.40 -15.34 -24.65
N VAL A 8 44.46 -14.57 -24.42
CA VAL A 8 44.43 -13.40 -23.53
C VAL A 8 43.48 -12.33 -24.05
N ILE A 9 43.53 -12.02 -25.36
CA ILE A 9 42.61 -11.06 -25.99
C ILE A 9 41.16 -11.53 -25.85
N GLY A 10 40.89 -12.82 -26.06
CA GLY A 10 39.55 -13.40 -25.88
C GLY A 10 39.02 -13.23 -24.45
N GLN A 11 39.85 -13.51 -23.44
CA GLN A 11 39.48 -13.33 -22.03
C GLN A 11 39.19 -11.86 -21.68
N LEU A 12 39.96 -10.92 -22.22
CA LEU A 12 39.72 -9.49 -22.02
C LEU A 12 38.38 -9.05 -22.64
N ILE A 13 38.07 -9.51 -23.86
CA ILE A 13 36.79 -9.21 -24.52
C ILE A 13 35.62 -9.78 -23.71
N GLN A 14 35.72 -11.03 -23.24
CA GLN A 14 34.69 -11.66 -22.41
C GLN A 14 34.51 -10.93 -21.07
N GLY A 15 35.60 -10.49 -20.45
CA GLY A 15 35.58 -9.68 -19.24
C GLY A 15 34.85 -8.35 -19.45
N LEU A 16 35.20 -7.63 -20.51
CA LEU A 16 34.53 -6.36 -20.88
C LEU A 16 33.04 -6.56 -21.18
N ALA A 17 32.68 -7.60 -21.94
CA ALA A 17 31.28 -7.93 -22.23
C ALA A 17 30.49 -8.22 -20.94
N SER A 18 31.09 -8.95 -19.99
CA SER A 18 30.46 -9.23 -18.69
C SER A 18 30.22 -7.96 -17.89
N ILE A 19 31.19 -7.03 -17.87
CA ILE A 19 31.05 -5.72 -17.20
C ILE A 19 29.92 -4.91 -17.84
N ILE A 20 29.84 -4.87 -19.18
CA ILE A 20 28.79 -4.16 -19.90
C ILE A 20 27.42 -4.73 -19.53
N VAL A 21 27.25 -6.06 -19.52
CA VAL A 21 26.00 -6.72 -19.12
C VAL A 21 25.58 -6.33 -17.70
N LEU A 22 26.53 -6.30 -16.74
CA LEU A 22 26.26 -5.88 -15.38
C LEU A 22 25.81 -4.41 -15.29
N ILE A 23 26.46 -3.51 -16.02
CA ILE A 23 26.08 -2.09 -16.08
C ILE A 23 24.68 -1.93 -16.70
N THR A 24 24.39 -2.61 -17.81
CA THR A 24 23.07 -2.56 -18.45
C THR A 24 21.98 -3.10 -17.54
N ALA A 25 22.21 -4.21 -16.84
CA ALA A 25 21.28 -4.75 -15.85
C ALA A 25 21.02 -3.75 -14.72
N PHE A 26 22.07 -3.10 -14.21
CA PHE A 26 21.94 -2.07 -13.18
C PHE A 26 21.12 -0.87 -13.64
N VAL A 27 21.39 -0.35 -14.85
CA VAL A 27 20.63 0.76 -15.44
C VAL A 27 19.17 0.38 -15.66
N ALA A 28 18.89 -0.82 -16.16
CA ALA A 28 17.53 -1.31 -16.38
C ALA A 28 16.73 -1.39 -15.06
N VAL A 29 17.33 -1.94 -14.00
CA VAL A 29 16.70 -1.97 -12.66
C VAL A 29 16.44 -0.56 -12.14
N ARG A 30 17.37 0.38 -12.35
CA ARG A 30 17.19 1.78 -11.96
C ARG A 30 16.04 2.44 -12.72
N GLN A 31 15.94 2.21 -14.03
CA GLN A 31 14.85 2.73 -14.86
C GLN A 31 13.49 2.15 -14.42
N LEU A 32 13.43 0.86 -14.12
CA LEU A 32 12.23 0.21 -13.59
C LEU A 32 11.80 0.83 -12.25
N ARG A 33 12.74 1.12 -11.34
CA ARG A 33 12.44 1.81 -10.08
C ARG A 33 11.86 3.21 -10.28
N ILE A 34 12.48 4.00 -11.16
CA ILE A 34 12.00 5.36 -11.47
C ILE A 34 10.61 5.28 -12.08
N SER A 35 10.41 4.42 -13.09
CA SER A 35 9.11 4.24 -13.74
C SER A 35 8.03 3.78 -12.77
N ALA A 36 8.32 2.81 -11.90
CA ALA A 36 7.39 2.32 -10.89
C ALA A 36 7.02 3.40 -9.85
N THR A 37 7.99 4.21 -9.43
CA THR A 37 7.76 5.32 -8.48
C THR A 37 6.88 6.39 -9.11
N THR A 38 7.17 6.78 -10.35
CA THR A 38 6.38 7.77 -11.10
C THR A 38 4.97 7.26 -11.38
N ASP A 39 4.81 6.01 -11.81
CA ASP A 39 3.49 5.38 -12.02
C ASP A 39 2.67 5.34 -10.73
N LEU A 40 3.29 4.93 -9.61
CA LEU A 40 2.60 4.96 -8.33
C LEU A 40 2.19 6.38 -7.93
N PHE A 41 3.09 7.35 -8.10
CA PHE A 41 2.79 8.75 -7.81
C PHE A 41 1.60 9.26 -8.65
N HIS A 42 1.56 8.96 -9.95
CA HIS A 42 0.44 9.33 -10.81
C HIS A 42 -0.85 8.64 -10.39
N ARG A 43 -0.84 7.32 -10.18
CA ARG A 43 -2.01 6.56 -9.75
C ARG A 43 -2.54 7.01 -8.40
N PHE A 44 -1.66 7.34 -7.48
CA PHE A 44 -2.08 7.77 -6.15
C PHE A 44 -2.64 9.18 -6.19
N ASN A 45 -2.05 10.09 -6.97
CA ASN A 45 -2.54 11.46 -7.11
C ASN A 45 -3.67 11.62 -8.12
N ASP A 46 -4.01 10.57 -8.85
CA ASP A 46 -5.13 10.52 -9.76
C ASP A 46 -6.41 11.01 -9.05
N PRO A 47 -7.18 11.95 -9.64
CA PRO A 47 -8.38 12.48 -9.03
C PRO A 47 -9.41 11.41 -8.67
N VAL A 48 -9.53 10.35 -9.46
CA VAL A 48 -10.47 9.25 -9.22
C VAL A 48 -10.01 8.44 -8.01
N ALA A 49 -8.73 8.07 -7.95
CA ALA A 49 -8.16 7.38 -6.79
C ALA A 49 -8.29 8.19 -5.49
N ARG A 50 -8.08 9.52 -5.55
CA ARG A 50 -8.33 10.42 -4.42
C ARG A 50 -9.81 10.46 -4.03
N GLY A 51 -10.71 10.44 -5.02
CA GLY A 51 -12.15 10.35 -4.83
C GLY A 51 -12.55 9.10 -4.05
N HIS A 52 -12.05 7.91 -4.45
CA HIS A 52 -12.34 6.68 -3.71
C HIS A 52 -11.84 6.74 -2.26
N ARG A 53 -10.63 7.25 -2.00
CA ARG A 53 -10.13 7.38 -0.61
C ARG A 53 -10.98 8.32 0.23
N ARG A 54 -11.31 9.50 -0.31
CA ARG A 54 -12.19 10.45 0.37
C ARG A 54 -13.55 9.84 0.68
N TYR A 55 -14.13 9.13 -0.30
CA TYR A 55 -15.40 8.44 -0.12
C TYR A 55 -15.32 7.40 1.01
N VAL A 56 -14.28 6.57 1.03
CA VAL A 56 -14.09 5.57 2.10
C VAL A 56 -13.96 6.24 3.46
N TYR A 57 -13.16 7.30 3.58
CA TYR A 57 -12.96 7.99 4.86
C TYR A 57 -14.23 8.68 5.37
N HIS A 58 -15.07 9.21 4.48
CA HIS A 58 -16.27 9.92 4.86
C HIS A 58 -17.47 9.00 5.11
N ASN A 59 -17.67 8.01 4.25
CA ASN A 59 -18.92 7.23 4.22
C ASN A 59 -18.81 5.89 4.93
N CYS A 60 -17.60 5.36 5.12
CA CYS A 60 -17.42 4.01 5.68
C CYS A 60 -17.17 3.99 7.19
N LYS A 61 -17.50 5.07 7.92
CA LYS A 61 -17.37 5.11 9.39
C LYS A 61 -18.14 3.97 10.07
N SER A 62 -19.26 3.54 9.50
CA SER A 62 -20.08 2.47 10.05
C SER A 62 -19.48 1.06 9.88
N LEU A 63 -18.49 0.86 8.99
CA LEU A 63 -17.73 -0.40 8.92
C LEU A 63 -16.92 -0.66 10.20
N VAL A 64 -16.52 0.42 10.87
CA VAL A 64 -15.72 0.43 12.11
C VAL A 64 -16.61 0.20 13.34
N ILE A 65 -17.87 0.65 13.27
CA ILE A 65 -18.78 0.66 14.42
C ILE A 65 -19.43 -0.71 14.66
N ASP A 66 -19.74 -1.48 13.60
CA ASP A 66 -20.44 -2.75 13.76
C ASP A 66 -20.05 -3.77 12.68
N SER A 67 -19.48 -4.89 13.11
CA SER A 67 -19.15 -6.04 12.26
C SER A 67 -20.36 -6.61 11.49
N GLY A 68 -21.59 -6.40 11.97
CA GLY A 68 -22.82 -6.79 11.29
C GLY A 68 -23.18 -5.88 10.11
N ILE A 69 -22.71 -4.62 10.10
CA ILE A 69 -22.97 -3.65 9.03
C ILE A 69 -22.23 -4.04 7.74
N VAL A 70 -21.12 -4.78 7.83
CA VAL A 70 -20.37 -5.23 6.64
C VAL A 70 -21.26 -6.00 5.64
N SER A 71 -22.22 -6.78 6.15
CA SER A 71 -23.22 -7.48 5.31
C SER A 71 -24.24 -6.56 4.64
N LYS A 72 -24.52 -5.37 5.21
CA LYS A 72 -25.43 -4.39 4.60
C LYS A 72 -24.79 -3.74 3.37
N PHE A 73 -23.50 -3.45 3.45
CA PHE A 73 -22.73 -2.89 2.35
C PHE A 73 -22.55 -3.84 1.18
N GLU A 74 -22.72 -5.14 1.38
CA GLU A 74 -22.62 -6.11 0.29
C GLU A 74 -23.66 -5.86 -0.83
N LYS A 75 -24.79 -5.27 -0.47
CA LYS A 75 -25.84 -4.93 -1.45
C LYS A 75 -25.55 -3.61 -2.17
N ASP A 76 -24.65 -2.79 -1.62
CA ASP A 76 -24.27 -1.51 -2.18
C ASP A 76 -23.02 -1.64 -3.04
N LYS A 77 -23.24 -1.85 -4.34
CA LYS A 77 -22.16 -2.05 -5.31
C LYS A 77 -21.22 -0.84 -5.40
N ASP A 78 -21.73 0.37 -5.20
CA ASP A 78 -20.95 1.60 -5.29
C ASP A 78 -19.90 1.62 -4.17
N ILE A 79 -20.33 1.33 -2.94
CA ILE A 79 -19.43 1.29 -1.78
C ILE A 79 -18.38 0.20 -1.94
N LEU A 80 -18.76 -0.99 -2.43
CA LEU A 80 -17.82 -2.08 -2.66
C LEU A 80 -16.74 -1.70 -3.67
N GLU A 81 -17.10 -1.01 -4.75
CA GLU A 81 -16.13 -0.52 -5.73
C GLU A 81 -15.11 0.43 -5.09
N HIS A 82 -15.56 1.36 -4.26
CA HIS A 82 -14.66 2.26 -3.53
C HIS A 82 -13.72 1.50 -2.57
N LEU A 83 -14.23 0.52 -1.81
CA LEU A 83 -13.43 -0.28 -0.88
C LEU A 83 -12.37 -1.13 -1.60
N GLU A 84 -12.76 -1.80 -2.69
CA GLU A 84 -11.84 -2.60 -3.51
C GLU A 84 -10.79 -1.73 -4.19
N ALA A 85 -11.19 -0.57 -4.74
CA ALA A 85 -10.27 0.35 -5.41
C ALA A 85 -9.17 0.85 -4.45
N VAL A 86 -9.53 1.27 -3.24
CA VAL A 86 -8.56 1.72 -2.23
C VAL A 86 -7.65 0.57 -1.80
N SER A 87 -8.22 -0.61 -1.51
CA SER A 87 -7.45 -1.78 -1.07
C SER A 87 -6.47 -2.26 -2.14
N ASN A 88 -6.89 -2.32 -3.40
CA ASN A 88 -6.04 -2.69 -4.53
C ASN A 88 -4.94 -1.66 -4.77
N SER A 89 -5.24 -0.37 -4.65
CA SER A 89 -4.25 0.71 -4.81
C SER A 89 -3.15 0.64 -3.74
N LEU A 90 -3.52 0.43 -2.47
CA LEU A 90 -2.56 0.30 -1.38
C LEU A 90 -1.81 -1.03 -1.40
N ASP A 91 -2.44 -2.13 -1.85
CA ASP A 91 -1.76 -3.41 -2.01
C ASP A 91 -0.71 -3.35 -3.13
N TRP A 92 -1.03 -2.66 -4.23
CA TRP A 92 -0.06 -2.41 -5.30
C TRP A 92 1.16 -1.65 -4.79
N ALA A 93 0.96 -0.62 -3.96
CA ALA A 93 2.07 0.09 -3.32
C ALA A 93 2.93 -0.86 -2.47
N GLY A 94 2.30 -1.70 -1.64
CA GLY A 94 2.99 -2.74 -0.88
C GLY A 94 3.79 -3.71 -1.75
N LEU A 95 3.23 -4.13 -2.88
CA LEU A 95 3.88 -5.04 -3.83
C LEU A 95 5.13 -4.40 -4.45
N LEU A 96 5.04 -3.13 -4.86
CA LEU A 96 6.19 -2.40 -5.42
C LEU A 96 7.32 -2.28 -4.40
N VAL A 97 7.01 -2.03 -3.13
CA VAL A 97 8.00 -2.00 -2.06
C VAL A 97 8.63 -3.39 -1.85
N LYS A 98 7.84 -4.46 -1.74
CA LYS A 98 8.38 -5.82 -1.57
C LYS A 98 9.26 -6.28 -2.72
N ARG A 99 8.98 -5.84 -3.95
CA ARG A 99 9.79 -6.13 -5.13
C ARG A 99 11.05 -5.26 -5.24
N GLY A 100 11.29 -4.34 -4.30
CA GLY A 100 12.41 -3.42 -4.34
C GLY A 100 12.33 -2.43 -5.51
N LEU A 101 11.12 -2.19 -6.03
CA LEU A 101 10.84 -1.19 -7.06
C LEU A 101 10.58 0.19 -6.46
N LEU A 102 10.09 0.23 -5.22
CA LEU A 102 9.92 1.44 -4.43
C LEU A 102 10.68 1.31 -3.10
N ASN A 103 11.37 2.37 -2.68
CA ASN A 103 12.02 2.38 -1.37
C ASN A 103 10.94 2.39 -0.27
N LYS A 104 11.10 1.51 0.73
CA LYS A 104 10.15 1.41 1.85
C LYS A 104 10.01 2.71 2.61
N LYS A 105 11.11 3.42 2.87
CA LYS A 105 11.11 4.69 3.59
C LYS A 105 10.33 5.74 2.81
N ASP A 106 10.62 5.90 1.52
CA ASP A 106 9.91 6.85 0.66
C ASP A 106 8.40 6.54 0.59
N ALA A 107 8.04 5.25 0.55
CA ALA A 107 6.63 4.84 0.57
C ALA A 107 5.93 5.21 1.89
N ILE A 108 6.58 5.00 3.04
CA ILE A 108 6.03 5.36 4.35
C ILE A 108 5.99 6.89 4.50
N ASP A 109 7.02 7.60 4.02
CA ASP A 109 7.09 9.06 4.05
C ASP A 109 5.94 9.70 3.27
N LEU A 110 5.59 9.14 2.10
CA LEU A 110 4.54 9.66 1.24
C LEU A 110 3.14 9.18 1.65
N TYR A 111 3.01 7.93 2.10
CA TYR A 111 1.71 7.26 2.22
C TYR A 111 1.41 6.68 3.60
N GLY A 112 2.31 6.78 4.57
CA GLY A 112 2.15 6.18 5.90
C GLY A 112 0.84 6.56 6.59
N ASP A 113 0.47 7.85 6.53
CA ASP A 113 -0.80 8.35 7.05
C ASP A 113 -2.00 7.65 6.42
N SER A 114 -2.05 7.63 5.08
CA SER A 114 -3.13 6.98 4.34
C SER A 114 -3.18 5.47 4.54
N LEU A 115 -2.03 4.80 4.67
CA LEU A 115 -1.95 3.37 4.93
C LEU A 115 -2.61 3.02 6.27
N ILE A 116 -2.28 3.77 7.33
CA ILE A 116 -2.76 3.50 8.69
C ILE A 116 -4.26 3.83 8.79
N ARG A 117 -4.70 4.99 8.27
CA ARG A 117 -6.11 5.38 8.27
C ARG A 117 -6.99 4.44 7.45
N ALA A 118 -6.54 4.09 6.26
CA ALA A 118 -7.26 3.13 5.43
C ALA A 118 -7.31 1.76 6.12
N TRP A 119 -6.26 1.33 6.81
CA TRP A 119 -6.24 0.03 7.48
C TRP A 119 -7.32 -0.09 8.55
N VAL A 120 -7.43 0.91 9.44
CA VAL A 120 -8.42 0.83 10.53
C VAL A 120 -9.86 0.77 10.02
N ILE A 121 -10.15 1.38 8.85
CA ILE A 121 -11.46 1.33 8.20
C ILE A 121 -11.67 0.03 7.42
N LEU A 122 -10.68 -0.39 6.63
CA LEU A 122 -10.81 -1.48 5.68
C LEU A 122 -10.66 -2.86 6.32
N ARG A 123 -9.94 -2.98 7.44
CA ARG A 123 -9.63 -4.26 8.06
C ARG A 123 -10.87 -5.14 8.34
N PRO A 124 -11.98 -4.64 8.92
CA PRO A 124 -13.19 -5.44 9.12
C PRO A 124 -13.74 -6.01 7.80
N TRP A 125 -13.76 -5.19 6.74
CA TRP A 125 -14.23 -5.59 5.42
C TRP A 125 -13.27 -6.57 4.72
N ILE A 126 -11.96 -6.40 4.86
CA ILE A 126 -10.95 -7.34 4.36
C ILE A 126 -11.13 -8.69 5.04
N GLY A 127 -11.27 -8.70 6.37
CA GLY A 127 -11.53 -9.91 7.16
C GLY A 127 -12.80 -10.63 6.72
N TYR A 128 -13.90 -9.88 6.55
CA TYR A 128 -15.17 -10.40 6.04
C TYR A 128 -15.01 -11.03 4.65
N THR A 129 -14.38 -10.32 3.71
CA THR A 129 -14.19 -10.76 2.33
C THR A 129 -13.36 -12.03 2.24
N ARG A 130 -12.26 -12.11 3.01
CA ARG A 130 -11.42 -13.31 3.11
C ARG A 130 -12.19 -14.49 3.71
N GLY A 131 -12.99 -14.27 4.76
CA GLY A 131 -13.78 -15.33 5.41
C GLY A 131 -14.90 -15.89 4.52
N ARG A 132 -15.55 -15.04 3.71
CA ARG A 132 -16.62 -15.44 2.80
C ARG A 132 -16.11 -16.26 1.62
N ARG A 133 -15.02 -15.82 1.00
CA ARG A 133 -14.42 -16.49 -0.14
C ARG A 133 -13.61 -17.67 0.41
N ARG A 134 -14.28 -18.81 0.70
CA ARG A 134 -13.65 -20.05 1.22
C ARG A 134 -12.43 -20.52 0.43
N SER A 135 -12.33 -20.12 -0.84
CA SER A 135 -11.23 -20.40 -1.76
C SER A 135 -10.43 -19.14 -2.17
N SER A 136 -10.76 -17.95 -1.65
CA SER A 136 -9.87 -16.81 -1.84
C SER A 136 -8.59 -17.09 -1.08
N PRO A 137 -7.46 -16.87 -1.74
CA PRO A 137 -6.21 -17.07 -1.08
C PRO A 137 -6.04 -16.06 0.05
N SER A 138 -5.40 -16.51 1.13
CA SER A 138 -4.95 -15.65 2.22
C SER A 138 -4.04 -14.52 1.76
N TRP A 139 -3.60 -14.49 0.48
CA TRP A 139 -2.78 -13.42 -0.09
C TRP A 139 -3.52 -12.15 -0.50
N LEU A 140 -4.86 -12.15 -0.51
CA LEU A 140 -5.63 -10.99 -0.93
C LEU A 140 -5.33 -9.78 -0.02
N TRP A 141 -4.73 -8.73 -0.58
CA TRP A 141 -4.29 -7.51 0.11
C TRP A 141 -3.21 -7.71 1.19
N ASN A 142 -2.41 -8.78 1.10
CA ASN A 142 -1.33 -9.04 2.08
C ASN A 142 -0.18 -8.04 2.00
N HIS A 143 0.05 -7.43 0.84
CA HIS A 143 1.09 -6.42 0.71
C HIS A 143 0.65 -5.11 1.36
N PHE A 144 -0.63 -4.77 1.26
CA PHE A 144 -1.22 -3.66 2.01
C PHE A 144 -1.10 -3.90 3.52
N GLU A 145 -1.57 -5.05 4.02
CA GLU A 145 -1.49 -5.43 5.43
C GLU A 145 -0.05 -5.42 5.97
N TRP A 146 0.90 -5.90 5.17
CA TRP A 146 2.32 -5.82 5.50
C TRP A 146 2.83 -4.38 5.53
N LEU A 147 2.56 -3.58 4.48
CA LEU A 147 3.11 -2.24 4.37
C LEU A 147 2.54 -1.29 5.44
N GLN A 148 1.25 -1.42 5.78
CA GLN A 148 0.66 -0.65 6.87
C GLN A 148 1.26 -1.05 8.24
N SER A 149 1.59 -2.33 8.43
CA SER A 149 2.28 -2.80 9.65
C SER A 149 3.70 -2.24 9.74
N GLU A 150 4.39 -2.07 8.61
CA GLU A 150 5.68 -1.41 8.56
C GLU A 150 5.56 0.10 8.83
N ALA A 151 4.51 0.76 8.32
CA ALA A 151 4.23 2.15 8.62
C ALA A 151 3.94 2.37 10.11
N ALA A 152 3.16 1.48 10.75
CA ALA A 152 2.85 1.55 12.18
C ALA A 152 4.08 1.46 13.11
N LYS A 153 5.21 0.92 12.62
CA LYS A 153 6.49 0.87 13.36
C LYS A 153 7.27 2.18 13.29
N ASP A 154 6.91 3.08 12.37
CA ASP A 154 7.58 4.37 12.22
C ASP A 154 7.21 5.30 13.39
N SER A 155 8.21 5.99 13.94
CA SER A 155 8.03 6.84 15.13
C SER A 155 6.99 7.94 14.94
N ARG A 156 6.73 8.38 13.70
CA ARG A 156 5.72 9.41 13.39
C ARG A 156 4.29 8.96 13.69
N PHE A 157 4.03 7.66 13.64
CA PHE A 157 2.69 7.10 13.84
C PHE A 157 2.57 6.34 15.15
N HIS A 158 3.63 6.33 15.97
CA HIS A 158 3.65 5.57 17.21
C HIS A 158 2.53 5.99 18.18
N SER A 159 2.25 7.29 18.28
CA SER A 159 1.13 7.79 19.09
C SER A 159 -0.21 7.27 18.60
N TRP A 160 -0.43 7.13 17.29
CA TRP A 160 -1.72 6.68 16.75
C TRP A 160 -2.04 5.22 17.08
N ILE A 161 -1.02 4.42 17.35
CA ILE A 161 -1.19 3.03 17.77
C ILE A 161 -1.74 2.95 19.20
N HIS A 162 -1.37 3.93 20.05
CA HIS A 162 -1.78 3.96 21.47
C HIS A 162 -3.01 4.85 21.70
N ASP A 163 -3.03 6.02 21.11
CA ASP A 163 -4.05 7.06 21.32
C ASP A 163 -5.24 6.90 20.36
N GLY A 164 -5.06 6.09 19.31
CA GLY A 164 -6.01 5.91 18.24
C GLY A 164 -5.69 6.72 16.99
N VAL A 165 -6.23 6.24 15.87
CA VAL A 165 -6.05 6.82 14.54
C VAL A 165 -7.18 7.81 14.29
N PRO A 166 -6.89 9.11 14.14
CA PRO A 166 -7.93 10.07 13.77
C PRO A 166 -8.43 9.78 12.35
N ILE A 167 -9.69 10.04 12.07
CA ILE A 167 -10.32 10.03 10.74
C ILE A 167 -11.10 11.33 10.61
N TYR A 168 -10.75 12.12 9.60
CA TYR A 168 -11.43 13.38 9.33
C TYR A 168 -12.64 13.11 8.44
N THR A 169 -13.82 13.43 8.96
CA THR A 169 -15.08 13.43 8.20
C THR A 169 -15.54 14.87 8.01
N PRO A 170 -16.57 15.14 7.18
CA PRO A 170 -17.06 16.51 7.01
C PRO A 170 -17.62 17.13 8.30
N ASP A 171 -18.06 16.29 9.26
CA ASP A 171 -18.83 16.73 10.43
C ASP A 171 -18.06 16.58 11.75
N ALA A 172 -17.11 15.65 11.79
CA ALA A 172 -16.40 15.26 13.01
C ALA A 172 -15.00 14.69 12.75
N ILE A 173 -14.18 14.70 13.79
CA ILE A 173 -12.94 13.92 13.89
C ILE A 173 -13.27 12.66 14.70
N ILE A 174 -13.14 11.50 14.06
CA ILE A 174 -13.41 10.20 14.69
C ILE A 174 -12.06 9.56 15.05
N THR A 175 -11.84 9.24 16.32
CA THR A 175 -10.64 8.52 16.75
C THR A 175 -10.94 7.04 16.79
N ILE A 176 -10.15 6.22 16.08
CA ILE A 176 -10.38 4.78 15.95
C ILE A 176 -9.20 4.01 16.55
N ASP A 177 -9.48 3.04 17.41
CA ASP A 177 -8.49 2.12 17.94
C ASP A 177 -7.83 1.31 16.81
N TYR A 178 -6.50 1.39 16.72
CA TYR A 178 -5.75 0.75 15.64
C TYR A 178 -5.88 -0.77 15.62
N LEU A 179 -5.94 -1.41 16.79
CA LEU A 179 -5.90 -2.87 16.94
C LEU A 179 -7.27 -3.55 16.87
N THR A 180 -8.35 -2.82 17.15
CA THR A 180 -9.70 -3.37 17.21
C THR A 180 -10.60 -2.78 16.13
N SER A 181 -10.16 -1.71 15.46
CA SER A 181 -10.98 -0.94 14.52
C SER A 181 -12.30 -0.51 15.18
N ARG A 182 -12.25 -0.05 16.44
CA ARG A 182 -13.42 0.45 17.19
C ARG A 182 -13.30 1.96 17.40
N VAL A 183 -14.42 2.66 17.39
CA VAL A 183 -14.45 4.11 17.68
C VAL A 183 -14.15 4.35 19.17
N ILE A 184 -13.20 5.25 19.44
CA ILE A 184 -12.80 5.72 20.77
C ILE A 184 -13.53 7.04 21.10
N SER A 185 -13.48 8.02 20.20
CA SER A 185 -14.15 9.32 20.34
C SER A 185 -14.69 9.81 19.00
N GLU A 186 -15.70 10.68 19.05
CA GLU A 186 -16.22 11.43 17.91
C GLU A 186 -16.37 12.90 18.35
N ASP A 187 -15.46 13.74 17.88
CA ASP A 187 -15.36 15.14 18.27
C ASP A 187 -15.88 16.01 17.11
N PRO A 188 -16.97 16.79 17.29
CA PRO A 188 -17.53 17.61 16.21
C PRO A 188 -16.55 18.70 15.76
N ILE A 189 -16.55 19.00 14.46
CA ILE A 189 -15.77 20.13 13.92
C ILE A 189 -16.51 21.43 14.29
N ALA A 190 -15.80 22.32 14.99
CA ALA A 190 -16.32 23.62 15.44
C ALA A 190 -16.51 24.63 14.29
#